data_AF-A0A4D4M8W9-F1
#
_entry.id   AF-A0A4D4M8W9-F1
#
_cell.length_a   1.000
_cell.length_b   1.000
_cell.length_c   1.000
_cell.angle_alpha   90.00
_cell.angle_beta   90.00
_cell.angle_gamma   90.00
#
_symmetry.space_group_name_H-M   'P 1'
#
loop_
_entity.id
_entity.type
_entity.pdbx_description
1 polymer ?
#
loop_
_entity_poly.entity_id
_entity_poly.type
_entity_poly.pdbx_seq_one_letter_code
_entity_poly.pdbx_strand_id
1 'polypeptide(L)'
;MPLIGEYLADAKRVTEGPYGKLRVRKDYSYHQTTFWRPGLVLVGDAACFVDPVFSSGVHLATYSALLAARSINSALAGLVDEEQALGEFEARYRREFGVFYEFLLSFYDMHHDEDSYFWQAKKVTRTNRPELQSFVELIGGVSSGERALTDAEVLAKRFGVESEEFAEAVDELARSEDESMVPLFRSSVVREVMREGGQVQMRALLGEDAERETPLFDGGLVASPDGMFWLPFAPEGD
;
A
#
# COMPACT_ATOMS: atom_id res chain seq x y z
N MET A 1 -18.71 -19.85 -0.99
CA MET A 1 -19.37 -18.54 -0.74
C MET A 1 -20.78 -18.49 -1.36
N PRO A 2 -21.84 -18.20 -0.58
CA PRO A 2 -23.14 -17.82 -1.13
C PRO A 2 -23.00 -16.57 -2.03
N LEU A 3 -23.75 -16.50 -3.13
CA LEU A 3 -23.73 -15.34 -4.02
C LEU A 3 -24.29 -14.10 -3.30
N ILE A 4 -23.83 -12.89 -3.65
CA ILE A 4 -24.31 -11.62 -3.07
C ILE A 4 -25.84 -11.52 -3.04
N GLY A 5 -26.52 -12.11 -4.05
CA GLY A 5 -27.98 -12.15 -4.12
C GLY A 5 -28.64 -12.92 -2.96
N GLU A 6 -28.01 -13.97 -2.45
CA GLU A 6 -28.52 -14.76 -1.32
C GLU A 6 -28.43 -13.98 -0.01
N TYR A 7 -27.30 -13.31 0.23
CA TYR A 7 -27.12 -12.44 1.41
C TYR A 7 -28.09 -11.28 1.45
N LEU A 8 -28.53 -10.80 0.28
CA LEU A 8 -29.42 -9.64 0.16
C LEU A 8 -30.89 -10.02 -0.03
N ALA A 9 -31.27 -11.29 -0.02
CA ALA A 9 -32.61 -11.76 -0.40
C ALA A 9 -33.75 -11.09 0.39
N ASP A 10 -33.57 -10.92 1.70
CA ASP A 10 -34.54 -10.25 2.59
C ASP A 10 -34.15 -8.81 2.95
N ALA A 11 -33.05 -8.30 2.39
CA ALA A 11 -32.53 -6.98 2.72
C ALA A 11 -33.36 -5.87 2.05
N LYS A 12 -33.74 -4.85 2.82
CA LYS A 12 -34.35 -3.63 2.28
C LYS A 12 -33.30 -2.54 2.15
N ARG A 13 -33.08 -2.06 0.92
CA ARG A 13 -32.17 -0.94 0.65
C ARG A 13 -32.65 0.30 1.40
N VAL A 14 -31.76 0.95 2.15
CA VAL A 14 -32.01 2.27 2.72
C VAL A 14 -32.23 3.27 1.57
N THR A 15 -33.28 4.11 1.67
CA THR A 15 -33.65 5.09 0.63
C THR A 15 -33.52 6.54 1.07
N GLU A 16 -33.33 6.79 2.36
CA GLU A 16 -33.26 8.12 2.95
C GLU A 16 -31.91 8.37 3.63
N GLY A 17 -31.59 9.64 3.87
CA GLY A 17 -30.35 10.04 4.54
C GLY A 17 -29.07 9.74 3.74
N PRO A 18 -27.88 9.78 4.38
CA PRO A 18 -26.60 9.63 3.70
C PRO A 18 -26.39 8.23 3.09
N TYR A 19 -26.99 7.19 3.65
CA TYR A 19 -26.89 5.81 3.14
C TYR A 19 -27.92 5.49 2.04
N GLY A 20 -28.89 6.38 1.81
CA GLY A 20 -29.93 6.21 0.79
C GLY A 20 -29.46 6.35 -0.66
N LYS A 21 -28.23 6.83 -0.88
CA LYS A 21 -27.66 7.14 -2.19
C LYS A 21 -26.65 6.09 -2.64
N LEU A 22 -26.82 5.61 -3.86
CA LEU A 22 -25.76 4.87 -4.56
C LEU A 22 -24.69 5.87 -5.03
N ARG A 23 -23.43 5.55 -4.76
CA ARG A 23 -22.28 6.39 -5.11
C ARG A 23 -21.37 5.64 -6.06
N VAL A 24 -20.81 6.39 -6.99
CA VAL A 24 -19.83 5.88 -7.94
C VAL A 24 -18.52 6.61 -7.68
N ARG A 25 -17.42 5.86 -7.74
CA ARG A 25 -16.04 6.33 -7.76
C ARG A 25 -15.37 5.69 -8.97
N LYS A 26 -14.53 6.47 -9.65
CA LYS A 26 -13.77 6.09 -10.85
C LYS A 26 -12.40 6.75 -10.75
N ASP A 27 -11.45 6.27 -11.55
CA ASP A 27 -10.12 6.87 -11.68
C ASP A 27 -9.44 7.01 -10.31
N TYR A 28 -9.61 5.98 -9.46
CA TYR A 28 -9.17 6.01 -8.07
C TYR A 28 -7.78 5.43 -7.88
N SER A 29 -7.26 4.62 -8.82
CA SER A 29 -5.90 4.10 -8.74
C SER A 29 -4.91 5.12 -9.31
N TYR A 30 -4.06 5.69 -8.46
CA TYR A 30 -3.04 6.66 -8.85
C TYR A 30 -1.95 6.81 -7.79
N HIS A 31 -0.84 7.44 -8.18
CA HIS A 31 0.16 7.98 -7.27
C HIS A 31 0.76 9.26 -7.84
N GLN A 32 1.12 10.19 -6.98
CA GLN A 32 1.84 11.40 -7.37
C GLN A 32 3.31 11.12 -7.67
N THR A 33 3.89 11.89 -8.59
CA THR A 33 5.33 11.80 -8.93
C THR A 33 6.23 12.23 -7.78
N THR A 34 5.72 13.05 -6.86
CA THR A 34 6.43 13.51 -5.66
C THR A 34 5.44 13.67 -4.53
N PHE A 35 5.79 13.22 -3.32
CA PHE A 35 4.89 13.28 -2.16
C PHE A 35 5.12 14.50 -1.28
N TRP A 36 6.18 15.26 -1.52
CA TRP A 36 6.46 16.51 -0.81
C TRP A 36 7.20 17.53 -1.68
N ARG A 37 7.25 18.77 -1.19
CA ARG A 37 8.13 19.85 -1.64
C ARG A 37 8.33 20.79 -0.43
N PRO A 38 9.28 21.74 -0.47
CA PRO A 38 9.48 22.66 0.66
C PRO A 38 8.17 23.30 1.13
N GLY A 39 7.80 23.05 2.39
CA GLY A 39 6.57 23.53 3.03
C GLY A 39 5.26 22.82 2.64
N LEU A 40 5.29 21.68 1.94
CA LEU A 40 4.10 20.91 1.59
C LEU A 40 4.38 19.39 1.59
N VAL A 41 3.47 18.63 2.19
CA VAL A 41 3.48 17.15 2.19
C VAL A 41 2.09 16.63 1.85
N LEU A 42 2.02 15.55 1.06
CA LEU A 42 0.79 14.86 0.66
C LEU A 42 0.66 13.57 1.46
N VAL A 43 -0.51 13.30 2.04
CA VAL A 43 -0.77 12.09 2.84
C VAL A 43 -2.08 11.43 2.43
N GLY A 44 -2.18 10.10 2.61
CA GLY A 44 -3.33 9.29 2.19
C GLY A 44 -3.64 9.43 0.71
N ASP A 45 -4.94 9.42 0.39
CA ASP A 45 -5.42 9.53 -0.99
C ASP A 45 -4.84 10.77 -1.71
N ALA A 46 -4.50 11.86 -1.01
CA ALA A 46 -3.88 13.01 -1.68
C ALA A 46 -2.53 12.69 -2.35
N ALA A 47 -1.81 11.67 -1.87
CA ALA A 47 -0.56 11.19 -2.44
C ALA A 47 -0.76 9.99 -3.37
N CYS A 48 -1.48 8.97 -2.93
CA CYS A 48 -1.69 7.75 -3.70
C CYS A 48 -2.86 6.90 -3.18
N PHE A 49 -3.45 6.10 -4.08
CA PHE A 49 -4.45 5.09 -3.76
C PHE A 49 -4.33 3.93 -4.75
N VAL A 50 -4.56 2.70 -4.26
CA VAL A 50 -4.49 1.48 -5.08
C VAL A 50 -5.90 0.98 -5.42
N ASP A 51 -6.50 0.16 -4.55
CA ASP A 51 -7.79 -0.49 -4.77
C ASP A 51 -8.43 -0.90 -3.42
N PRO A 52 -9.76 -0.92 -3.29
CA PRO A 52 -10.44 -1.28 -2.05
C PRO A 52 -10.39 -2.77 -1.66
N VAL A 53 -10.00 -3.71 -2.54
CA VAL A 53 -10.08 -5.17 -2.30
C VAL A 53 -9.51 -5.59 -0.94
N PHE A 54 -8.38 -5.02 -0.54
CA PHE A 54 -7.71 -5.35 0.73
C PHE A 54 -7.90 -4.32 1.83
N SER A 55 -8.79 -3.34 1.64
CA SER A 55 -9.10 -2.30 2.64
C SER A 55 -7.88 -1.56 3.20
N SER A 56 -6.81 -1.41 2.41
CA SER A 56 -5.54 -0.80 2.83
C SER A 56 -5.57 0.73 2.89
N GLY A 57 -6.57 1.39 2.29
CA GLY A 57 -6.60 2.85 2.14
C GLY A 57 -6.52 3.62 3.46
N VAL A 58 -7.26 3.19 4.50
CA VAL A 58 -7.20 3.85 5.82
C VAL A 58 -5.85 3.65 6.48
N HIS A 59 -5.28 2.44 6.38
CA HIS A 59 -3.93 2.15 6.89
C HIS A 59 -2.90 3.07 6.23
N LEU A 60 -2.84 3.11 4.91
CA LEU A 60 -1.92 3.96 4.15
C LEU A 60 -2.09 5.45 4.50
N ALA A 61 -3.32 5.92 4.68
CA ALA A 61 -3.60 7.30 5.11
C ALA A 61 -3.07 7.58 6.52
N THR A 62 -3.31 6.70 7.48
CA THR A 62 -2.83 6.89 8.86
C THR A 62 -1.32 6.71 8.99
N TYR A 63 -0.74 5.80 8.21
CA TYR A 63 0.70 5.54 8.22
C TYR A 63 1.46 6.72 7.62
N SER A 64 1.05 7.21 6.45
CA SER A 64 1.63 8.42 5.86
C SER A 64 1.47 9.65 6.76
N ALA A 65 0.33 9.79 7.45
CA ALA A 65 0.15 10.85 8.45
C ALA A 65 1.16 10.75 9.61
N LEU A 66 1.42 9.54 10.12
CA LEU A 66 2.43 9.31 11.16
C LEU A 66 3.84 9.68 10.66
N LEU A 67 4.21 9.19 9.47
CA LEU A 67 5.51 9.49 8.87
C LEU A 67 5.69 11.00 8.65
N ALA A 68 4.68 11.68 8.11
CA ALA A 68 4.69 13.13 7.91
C ALA A 68 4.77 13.89 9.24
N ALA A 69 4.04 13.44 10.28
CA ALA A 69 4.10 14.05 11.60
C ALA A 69 5.51 13.94 12.21
N ARG A 70 6.16 12.77 12.10
CA ARG A 70 7.56 12.60 12.53
C ARG A 70 8.48 13.55 11.78
N SER A 71 8.34 13.65 10.46
CA SER A 71 9.18 14.52 9.64
C SER A 71 9.01 15.98 10.01
N ILE A 72 7.77 16.44 10.18
CA ILE A 72 7.45 17.82 10.60
C ILE A 72 8.02 18.10 12.00
N ASN A 73 7.77 17.22 12.97
CA ASN A 73 8.27 17.38 14.34
C ASN A 73 9.78 17.51 14.38
N SER A 74 10.49 16.69 13.60
CA SER A 74 11.95 16.63 13.61
C SER A 74 12.60 17.83 12.93
N ALA A 75 12.03 18.27 11.80
CA ALA A 75 12.47 19.48 11.12
C ALA A 75 12.22 20.72 11.99
N LEU A 76 11.04 20.83 12.62
CA LEU A 76 10.72 21.95 13.53
C LEU A 76 11.59 21.96 14.79
N ALA A 77 12.01 20.80 15.27
CA ALA A 77 12.90 20.65 16.41
C ALA A 77 14.40 20.84 16.05
N GLY A 78 14.74 20.94 14.76
CA GLY A 78 16.12 21.05 14.29
C GLY A 78 16.96 19.78 14.51
N LEU A 79 16.32 18.62 14.63
CA LEU A 79 17.00 17.33 14.83
C LEU A 79 17.57 16.76 13.52
N VAL A 80 16.88 17.06 12.41
CA VAL A 80 17.24 16.74 11.03
C VAL A 80 16.75 17.87 10.13
N ASP A 81 17.32 18.03 8.94
CA ASP A 81 16.82 19.00 7.98
C ASP A 81 15.50 18.52 7.30
N GLU A 82 14.77 19.45 6.69
CA GLU A 82 13.47 19.16 6.04
C GLU A 82 13.61 18.15 4.90
N GLU A 83 14.69 18.21 4.13
CA GLU A 83 14.92 17.34 2.98
C GLU A 83 15.18 15.90 3.41
N GLN A 84 16.02 15.69 4.43
CA GLN A 84 16.25 14.38 5.04
C GLN A 84 14.97 13.83 5.65
N ALA A 85 14.25 14.65 6.42
CA ALA A 85 13.03 14.23 7.11
C ALA A 85 11.93 13.83 6.12
N LEU A 86 11.68 14.64 5.09
CA LEU A 86 10.63 14.38 4.11
C LEU A 86 11.07 13.34 3.05
N GLY A 87 12.38 13.22 2.80
CA GLY A 87 12.95 12.12 2.03
C GLY A 87 12.71 10.75 2.68
N GLU A 88 12.91 10.64 4.00
CA GLU A 88 12.58 9.42 4.76
C GLU A 88 11.08 9.11 4.69
N PHE A 89 10.23 10.13 4.85
CA PHE A 89 8.77 10.00 4.72
C PHE A 89 8.38 9.42 3.35
N GLU A 90 8.87 10.00 2.26
CA GLU A 90 8.49 9.57 0.91
C GLU A 90 9.03 8.17 0.60
N ALA A 91 10.26 7.86 1.00
CA ALA A 91 10.85 6.54 0.80
C ALA A 91 10.07 5.44 1.52
N ARG A 92 9.74 5.62 2.81
CA ARG A 92 8.94 4.67 3.59
C ARG A 92 7.52 4.53 3.05
N TYR A 93 6.87 5.63 2.71
CA TYR A 93 5.50 5.58 2.21
C TYR A 93 5.41 4.91 0.83
N ARG A 94 6.35 5.19 -0.08
CA ARG A 94 6.43 4.52 -1.38
C ARG A 94 6.68 3.03 -1.26
N ARG A 95 7.54 2.61 -0.33
CA ARG A 95 7.78 1.19 -0.05
C ARG A 95 6.50 0.50 0.39
N GLU A 96 5.80 1.04 1.39
CA GLU A 96 4.55 0.46 1.89
C GLU A 96 3.47 0.40 0.80
N PHE A 97 3.31 1.48 0.02
CA PHE A 97 2.42 1.50 -1.13
C PHE A 97 2.77 0.44 -2.18
N GLY A 98 4.06 0.30 -2.49
CA GLY A 98 4.57 -0.68 -3.46
C GLY A 98 4.19 -2.11 -3.10
N VAL A 99 4.26 -2.47 -1.82
CA VAL A 99 3.90 -3.83 -1.41
C VAL A 99 2.40 -4.09 -1.55
N PHE A 100 1.52 -3.16 -1.17
CA PHE A 100 0.08 -3.32 -1.39
C PHE A 100 -0.27 -3.36 -2.88
N TYR A 101 0.46 -2.59 -3.69
CA TYR A 101 0.29 -2.60 -5.14
C TYR A 101 0.63 -3.99 -5.69
N GLU A 102 1.80 -4.54 -5.40
CA GLU A 102 2.22 -5.88 -5.85
C GLU A 102 1.28 -6.98 -5.38
N PHE A 103 0.87 -6.94 -4.11
CA PHE A 103 -0.11 -7.87 -3.55
C PHE A 103 -1.42 -7.88 -4.35
N LEU A 104 -1.90 -6.68 -4.74
CA LEU A 104 -3.08 -6.54 -5.59
C LEU A 104 -2.84 -7.09 -6.99
N LEU A 105 -1.66 -6.83 -7.56
CA LEU A 105 -1.30 -7.28 -8.90
C LEU A 105 -1.37 -8.82 -8.98
N SER A 106 -0.73 -9.50 -8.03
CA SER A 106 -0.73 -10.96 -7.95
C SER A 106 -2.14 -11.54 -7.71
N PHE A 107 -2.97 -10.85 -6.91
CA PHE A 107 -4.35 -11.28 -6.67
C PHE A 107 -5.22 -11.23 -7.93
N TYR A 108 -5.08 -10.18 -8.75
CA TYR A 108 -5.85 -10.09 -10.00
C TYR A 108 -5.37 -11.03 -11.09
N ASP A 109 -4.06 -11.28 -11.20
CA ASP A 109 -3.50 -12.23 -12.17
C ASP A 109 -4.06 -13.65 -11.96
N MET A 110 -4.26 -14.04 -10.70
CA MET A 110 -4.76 -15.37 -10.34
C MET A 110 -6.25 -15.59 -10.66
N HIS A 111 -7.08 -14.55 -10.74
CA HIS A 111 -8.51 -14.66 -11.07
C HIS A 111 -8.75 -14.79 -12.58
N HIS A 112 -8.29 -15.89 -13.16
CA HIS A 112 -8.58 -16.35 -14.52
C HIS A 112 -10.02 -16.85 -14.68
N ASP A 113 -11.00 -15.95 -14.63
CA ASP A 113 -12.37 -16.25 -15.06
C ASP A 113 -12.70 -15.43 -16.29
N GLU A 114 -12.76 -16.06 -17.47
CA GLU A 114 -12.89 -15.40 -18.79
C GLU A 114 -14.15 -14.51 -18.93
N ASP A 115 -15.13 -14.70 -18.04
CA ASP A 115 -16.38 -13.93 -17.98
C ASP A 115 -16.37 -12.77 -16.95
N SER A 116 -15.28 -12.60 -16.20
CA SER A 116 -15.11 -11.53 -15.21
C SER A 116 -15.09 -10.13 -15.87
N TYR A 117 -15.54 -9.11 -15.12
CA TYR A 117 -15.46 -7.69 -15.51
C TYR A 117 -14.03 -7.29 -15.94
N PHE A 118 -13.01 -7.91 -15.34
CA PHE A 118 -11.60 -7.82 -15.71
C PHE A 118 -11.33 -8.18 -17.20
N TRP A 119 -11.97 -9.24 -17.72
CA TRP A 119 -11.84 -9.67 -19.11
C TRP A 119 -12.71 -8.87 -20.09
N GLN A 120 -13.84 -8.32 -19.63
CA GLN A 120 -14.64 -7.42 -20.45
C GLN A 120 -13.93 -6.07 -20.66
N ALA A 121 -13.30 -5.55 -19.61
CA ALA A 121 -12.37 -4.43 -19.63
C ALA A 121 -11.24 -4.60 -20.68
N LYS A 122 -10.61 -5.78 -20.72
CA LYS A 122 -9.58 -6.20 -21.68
C LYS A 122 -10.02 -6.12 -23.14
N LYS A 123 -11.26 -6.51 -23.46
CA LYS A 123 -11.78 -6.48 -24.84
C LYS A 123 -11.93 -5.06 -25.38
N VAL A 124 -12.07 -4.06 -24.51
CA VAL A 124 -12.30 -2.66 -24.89
C VAL A 124 -10.99 -1.91 -25.15
N THR A 125 -9.91 -2.21 -24.43
CA THR A 125 -8.64 -1.43 -24.49
C THR A 125 -7.67 -1.84 -25.61
N ARG A 126 -7.76 -3.05 -26.19
CA ARG A 126 -7.00 -3.50 -27.40
C ARG A 126 -5.48 -3.17 -27.40
N THR A 127 -4.80 -3.30 -26.26
CA THR A 127 -3.36 -3.00 -26.16
C THR A 127 -2.51 -4.29 -26.08
N ASN A 128 -1.34 -4.30 -26.73
CA ASN A 128 -0.44 -5.47 -26.84
C ASN A 128 0.58 -5.54 -25.68
N ARG A 129 0.18 -5.16 -24.46
CA ARG A 129 1.04 -5.03 -23.26
C ARG A 129 0.64 -6.05 -22.17
N PRO A 130 1.50 -6.32 -21.16
CA PRO A 130 1.19 -7.23 -20.07
C PRO A 130 -0.16 -6.88 -19.42
N GLU A 131 -0.95 -7.91 -19.12
CA GLU A 131 -2.41 -7.87 -18.91
C GLU A 131 -2.83 -6.92 -17.78
N LEU A 132 -1.98 -6.87 -16.76
CA LEU A 132 -2.07 -6.08 -15.57
C LEU A 132 -1.95 -4.56 -15.78
N GLN A 133 -1.06 -4.14 -16.69
CA GLN A 133 -0.83 -2.73 -17.00
C GLN A 133 -2.07 -2.11 -17.66
N SER A 134 -2.77 -2.89 -18.48
CA SER A 134 -4.00 -2.46 -19.16
C SER A 134 -5.18 -2.32 -18.20
N PHE A 135 -5.19 -3.10 -17.11
CA PHE A 135 -6.22 -3.02 -16.06
C PHE A 135 -5.98 -1.82 -15.14
N VAL A 136 -4.74 -1.60 -14.72
CA VAL A 136 -4.36 -0.43 -13.92
C VAL A 136 -4.60 0.87 -14.71
N GLU A 137 -4.28 0.91 -16.00
CA GLU A 137 -4.62 2.04 -16.89
C GLU A 137 -6.14 2.25 -17.04
N LEU A 138 -6.93 1.18 -16.99
CA LEU A 138 -8.39 1.28 -17.07
C LEU A 138 -9.02 1.78 -15.77
N ILE A 139 -8.55 1.29 -14.62
CA ILE A 139 -9.05 1.71 -13.30
C ILE A 139 -8.52 3.10 -12.92
N GLY A 140 -7.27 3.40 -13.27
CA GLY A 140 -6.64 4.71 -13.07
C GLY A 140 -7.05 5.77 -14.10
N GLY A 141 -7.74 5.35 -15.17
CA GLY A 141 -8.13 6.22 -16.27
C GLY A 141 -6.96 6.53 -17.22
N VAL A 142 -7.24 6.60 -18.52
CA VAL A 142 -6.26 6.85 -19.61
C VAL A 142 -5.62 8.26 -19.55
N SER A 143 -5.86 9.04 -18.49
CA SER A 143 -5.50 10.45 -18.42
C SER A 143 -4.20 10.72 -17.66
N SER A 144 -3.06 10.45 -18.29
CA SER A 144 -1.87 11.29 -18.06
C SER A 144 -0.68 11.00 -18.99
N GLY A 145 -0.57 9.80 -19.59
CA GLY A 145 0.61 9.49 -20.42
C GLY A 145 1.94 9.62 -19.65
N GLU A 146 1.89 9.52 -18.32
CA GLU A 146 3.03 9.77 -17.43
C GLU A 146 3.85 8.50 -17.21
N ARG A 147 5.18 8.65 -17.34
CA ARG A 147 6.22 7.63 -17.19
C ARG A 147 6.42 7.15 -15.73
N ALA A 148 5.43 7.27 -14.86
CA ALA A 148 5.56 7.06 -13.42
C ALA A 148 5.50 5.57 -12.99
N LEU A 149 5.20 4.65 -13.91
CA LEU A 149 5.19 3.21 -13.66
C LEU A 149 6.60 2.62 -13.53
N THR A 150 7.66 3.30 -13.96
CA THR A 150 9.01 2.72 -13.97
C THR A 150 9.58 2.46 -12.59
N ASP A 151 9.29 3.30 -11.59
CA ASP A 151 9.83 3.12 -10.24
C ASP A 151 9.09 2.01 -9.47
N ALA A 152 7.78 1.89 -9.69
CA ALA A 152 6.97 0.78 -9.20
C ALA A 152 7.33 -0.53 -9.93
N GLU A 153 7.62 -0.49 -11.24
CA GLU A 153 8.13 -1.65 -12.00
C GLU A 153 9.54 -2.06 -11.56
N VAL A 154 10.38 -1.12 -11.14
CA VAL A 154 11.71 -1.40 -10.58
C VAL A 154 11.63 -1.97 -9.17
N LEU A 155 10.69 -1.48 -8.33
CA LEU A 155 10.34 -2.15 -7.07
C LEU A 155 9.80 -3.56 -7.34
N ALA A 156 8.81 -3.70 -8.21
CA ALA A 156 8.22 -4.98 -8.60
C ALA A 156 9.24 -5.96 -9.21
N LYS A 157 10.28 -5.46 -9.89
CA LYS A 157 11.42 -6.29 -10.32
C LYS A 157 12.32 -6.74 -9.18
N ARG A 158 12.55 -5.90 -8.15
CA ARG A 158 13.27 -6.30 -6.93
C ARG A 158 12.48 -7.33 -6.13
N PHE A 159 11.17 -7.21 -6.10
CA PHE A 159 10.25 -8.16 -5.47
C PHE A 159 9.87 -9.35 -6.36
N GLY A 160 10.28 -9.40 -7.63
CA GLY A 160 9.93 -10.47 -8.56
C GLY A 160 10.38 -11.88 -8.15
N VAL A 161 11.37 -12.01 -7.27
CA VAL A 161 11.77 -13.31 -6.66
C VAL A 161 10.85 -13.69 -5.49
N GLU A 162 10.33 -12.70 -4.77
CA GLU A 162 9.35 -12.89 -3.68
C GLU A 162 7.92 -13.05 -4.23
N SER A 163 7.68 -12.58 -5.46
CA SER A 163 6.42 -12.72 -6.18
C SER A 163 6.08 -14.17 -6.54
N GLU A 164 7.07 -15.05 -6.73
CA GLU A 164 6.83 -16.49 -6.98
C GLU A 164 6.37 -17.20 -5.70
N GLU A 165 7.07 -16.99 -4.58
CA GLU A 165 6.66 -17.50 -3.26
C GLU A 165 5.26 -16.99 -2.88
N PHE A 166 5.04 -15.70 -3.12
CA PHE A 166 3.75 -15.07 -2.86
C PHE A 166 2.66 -15.66 -3.75
N ALA A 167 2.90 -15.80 -5.06
CA ALA A 167 1.97 -16.43 -5.99
C ALA A 167 1.61 -17.85 -5.56
N GLU A 168 2.60 -18.67 -5.17
CA GLU A 168 2.38 -20.02 -4.63
C GLU A 168 1.51 -20.01 -3.36
N ALA A 169 1.73 -19.07 -2.44
CA ALA A 169 0.94 -18.93 -1.22
C ALA A 169 -0.52 -18.52 -1.51
N VAL A 170 -0.76 -17.67 -2.52
CA VAL A 170 -2.12 -17.33 -2.97
C VAL A 170 -2.78 -18.54 -3.63
N ASP A 171 -2.02 -19.30 -4.42
CA ASP A 171 -2.45 -20.52 -5.09
C ASP A 171 -2.83 -21.63 -4.09
N GLU A 172 -2.15 -21.69 -2.94
CA GLU A 172 -2.47 -22.56 -1.82
C GLU A 172 -3.79 -22.12 -1.15
N LEU A 173 -3.98 -20.82 -0.94
CA LEU A 173 -5.22 -20.26 -0.41
C LEU A 173 -6.42 -20.59 -1.33
N ALA A 174 -6.27 -20.35 -2.64
CA ALA A 174 -7.34 -20.56 -3.62
C ALA A 174 -7.77 -22.03 -3.74
N ARG A 175 -6.87 -22.97 -3.41
CA ARG A 175 -7.16 -24.43 -3.37
C ARG A 175 -7.66 -24.90 -2.00
N SER A 176 -7.51 -24.10 -0.95
CA SER A 176 -7.93 -24.48 0.41
C SER A 176 -9.45 -24.34 0.57
N GLU A 177 -10.11 -25.39 1.07
CA GLU A 177 -11.56 -25.35 1.37
C GLU A 177 -11.92 -24.49 2.59
N ASP A 178 -10.92 -24.13 3.40
CA ASP A 178 -11.09 -23.47 4.71
C ASP A 178 -10.98 -21.93 4.66
N GLU A 179 -10.83 -21.33 3.46
CA GLU A 179 -10.67 -19.88 3.24
C GLU A 179 -9.59 -19.21 4.13
N SER A 180 -8.60 -20.01 4.57
CA SER A 180 -7.63 -19.60 5.58
C SER A 180 -6.55 -18.72 4.98
N MET A 181 -6.55 -17.43 5.28
CA MET A 181 -5.54 -16.44 4.84
C MET A 181 -4.11 -16.70 5.37
N VAL A 182 -3.89 -17.77 6.13
CA VAL A 182 -2.61 -18.11 6.76
C VAL A 182 -1.44 -18.28 5.77
N PRO A 183 -1.59 -18.92 4.60
CA PRO A 183 -0.52 -19.00 3.60
C PRO A 183 -0.08 -17.60 3.13
N LEU A 184 -1.03 -16.70 2.86
CA LEU A 184 -0.74 -15.32 2.51
C LEU A 184 0.05 -14.61 3.61
N PHE A 185 -0.36 -14.73 4.89
CA PHE A 185 0.37 -14.14 6.02
C PHE A 185 1.78 -14.71 6.22
N ARG A 186 2.06 -15.91 5.71
CA ARG A 186 3.38 -16.53 5.80
C ARG A 186 4.34 -16.07 4.72
N SER A 187 3.83 -15.56 3.61
CA SER A 187 4.67 -15.03 2.53
C SER A 187 5.58 -13.92 3.04
N SER A 188 6.81 -13.90 2.52
CA SER A 188 7.79 -12.84 2.73
C SER A 188 7.20 -11.43 2.55
N VAL A 189 6.48 -11.23 1.45
CA VAL A 189 5.82 -9.96 1.07
C VAL A 189 4.84 -9.46 2.14
N VAL A 190 3.88 -10.28 2.58
CA VAL A 190 2.88 -9.87 3.59
C VAL A 190 3.53 -9.70 4.97
N ARG A 191 4.48 -10.57 5.31
CA ARG A 191 5.23 -10.47 6.57
C ARG A 191 6.01 -9.16 6.63
N GLU A 192 6.51 -8.68 5.50
CA GLU A 192 7.26 -7.44 5.39
C GLU A 192 6.39 -6.18 5.55
N VAL A 193 5.16 -6.17 5.01
CA VAL A 193 4.12 -5.14 5.30
C VAL A 193 3.73 -5.13 6.77
N MET A 194 3.40 -6.31 7.29
CA MET A 194 2.98 -6.45 8.68
C MET A 194 4.12 -6.14 9.67
N ARG A 195 5.38 -6.21 9.22
CA ARG A 195 6.53 -5.87 10.06
C ARG A 195 6.53 -4.39 10.42
N GLU A 196 6.32 -3.46 9.48
CA GLU A 196 6.34 -2.03 9.80
C GLU A 196 5.13 -1.62 10.66
N GLY A 197 3.93 -2.02 10.26
CA GLY A 197 2.72 -1.79 11.05
C GLY A 197 2.81 -2.42 12.45
N GLY A 198 3.33 -3.65 12.52
CA GLY A 198 3.56 -4.36 13.77
C GLY A 198 4.65 -3.71 14.63
N GLN A 199 5.76 -3.24 14.06
CA GLN A 199 6.80 -2.53 14.79
C GLN A 199 6.29 -1.21 15.38
N VAL A 200 5.46 -0.45 14.64
CA VAL A 200 4.83 0.77 15.15
C VAL A 200 3.91 0.44 16.33
N GLN A 201 3.06 -0.59 16.22
CA GLN A 201 2.17 -1.00 17.32
C GLN A 201 2.94 -1.52 18.54
N MET A 202 3.95 -2.38 18.31
CA MET A 202 4.80 -2.93 19.36
C MET A 202 5.56 -1.83 20.10
N ARG A 203 6.04 -0.81 19.37
CA ARG A 203 6.73 0.33 19.99
C ARG A 203 5.77 1.19 20.81
N ALA A 204 4.54 1.41 20.33
CA ALA A 204 3.51 2.09 21.11
C ALA A 204 3.16 1.33 22.40
N LEU A 205 3.28 0.00 22.41
CA LEU A 205 3.07 -0.85 23.59
C LEU A 205 4.26 -0.86 24.55
N LEU A 206 5.48 -0.94 24.03
CA LEU A 206 6.71 -1.13 24.83
C LEU A 206 7.37 0.19 25.26
N GLY A 207 7.11 1.31 24.57
CA GLY A 207 7.70 2.61 24.89
C GLY A 207 9.24 2.55 24.87
N GLU A 208 9.86 2.91 26.00
CA GLU A 208 11.32 2.90 26.15
C GLU A 208 11.94 1.50 26.19
N ASP A 209 11.15 0.46 26.47
CA ASP A 209 11.61 -0.94 26.49
C ASP A 209 11.62 -1.57 25.08
N ALA A 210 11.24 -0.83 24.04
CA ALA A 210 11.26 -1.30 22.66
C ALA A 210 12.71 -1.44 22.15
N GLU A 211 12.98 -2.51 21.39
CA GLU A 211 14.27 -2.67 20.71
C GLU A 211 14.58 -1.46 19.80
N ARG A 212 15.86 -1.10 19.74
CA ARG A 212 16.33 0.04 18.95
C ARG A 212 16.10 -0.24 17.47
N GLU A 213 15.36 0.64 16.82
CA GLU A 213 15.12 0.56 15.38
C GLU A 213 16.44 0.72 14.60
N THR A 214 16.59 -0.10 13.56
CA THR A 214 17.64 0.04 12.55
C THR A 214 17.10 0.79 11.33
N PRO A 215 17.92 1.60 10.63
CA PRO A 215 17.50 2.27 9.41
C PRO A 215 16.91 1.29 8.41
N LEU A 216 15.81 1.69 7.78
CA LEU A 216 15.19 0.91 6.72
C LEU A 216 15.97 0.99 5.40
N PHE A 217 16.66 2.11 5.20
CA PHE A 217 17.48 2.41 4.03
C PHE A 217 18.91 2.72 4.47
N ASP A 218 19.87 2.52 3.58
CA ASP A 218 21.25 2.93 3.83
C ASP A 218 21.31 4.46 4.03
N GLY A 219 21.93 4.90 5.12
CA GLY A 219 21.90 6.31 5.55
C GLY A 219 20.53 6.83 6.02
N GLY A 220 19.53 5.97 6.18
CA GLY A 220 18.18 6.34 6.60
C GLY A 220 18.07 6.72 8.08
N LEU A 221 16.94 7.32 8.44
CA LEU A 221 16.64 7.74 9.80
C LEU A 221 15.96 6.61 10.59
N VAL A 222 15.93 6.76 11.92
CA VAL A 222 15.21 5.85 12.84
C VAL A 222 14.25 6.64 13.69
N ALA A 223 13.11 6.06 14.07
CA ALA A 223 12.19 6.77 14.95
C ALA A 223 12.77 6.87 16.36
N SER A 224 12.49 7.99 17.03
CA SER A 224 12.79 8.20 18.46
C SER A 224 12.06 7.18 19.35
N PRO A 225 12.51 6.97 20.61
CA PRO A 225 11.86 6.04 21.53
C PRO A 225 10.35 6.26 21.69
N ASP A 226 9.91 7.52 21.79
CA ASP A 226 8.49 7.90 21.84
C ASP A 226 7.76 7.79 20.49
N GLY A 227 8.48 7.49 19.42
CA GLY A 227 7.96 7.34 18.07
C GLY A 227 7.49 8.65 17.42
N MET A 228 7.83 9.82 17.98
CA MET A 228 7.33 11.11 17.52
C MET A 228 8.31 11.90 16.63
N PHE A 229 9.57 11.48 16.57
CA PHE A 229 10.64 12.13 15.81
C PHE A 229 11.43 11.12 14.98
N TRP A 230 12.19 11.63 14.02
CA TRP A 230 13.29 10.98 13.34
C TRP A 230 14.61 11.39 13.97
N LEU A 231 15.51 10.43 14.11
CA LEU A 231 16.86 10.62 14.59
C LEU A 231 17.85 10.02 13.58
N PRO A 232 19.02 10.66 13.39
CA PRO A 232 20.13 10.02 12.70
C PRO A 232 20.51 8.71 13.39
N PHE A 233 20.80 7.69 12.61
CA PHE A 233 21.29 6.44 13.16
C PHE A 233 22.78 6.53 13.49
N ALA A 234 23.12 6.26 14.76
CA ALA A 234 24.48 6.08 15.22
C ALA A 234 24.65 4.62 15.67
N PRO A 235 25.45 3.79 14.97
CA PRO A 235 25.75 2.44 15.41
C PRO A 235 26.44 2.47 16.79
N GLU A 236 26.21 1.47 17.64
CA GLU A 236 26.89 1.40 18.93
C GLU A 236 28.39 1.15 18.74
N GLY A 237 29.21 2.11 19.19
CA GLY A 237 30.66 1.96 19.29
C GLY A 237 31.47 2.82 18.32
N ASP A 238 31.50 4.14 18.58
CA ASP A 238 32.63 5.04 18.29
C ASP A 238 32.97 5.82 19.58
#